data_AF-A0A442X5H7-F1
#
_entry.id   AF-A0A442X5H7-F1
#
_cell.length_a   1.000
_cell.length_b   1.000
_cell.length_c   1.000
_cell.angle_alpha   90.00
_cell.angle_beta   90.00
_cell.angle_gamma   90.00
#
_symmetry.space_group_name_H-M   'P 1'
#
loop_
_entity.id
_entity.type
_entity.pdbx_description
1 polymer ?
#
loop_
_entity_poly.entity_id
_entity_poly.type
_entity_poly.pdbx_seq_one_letter_code
_entity_poly.pdbx_strand_id
1 'polypeptide(L)' 'MVKAIAWMCFVTLTGCTTVGGSFCAIEHPIRLARAEVETLSDASTTAILAHNEKGAKLCGWKA' A
#
# COMPACT_ATOMS: atom_id res chain seq x y z
N MET A 1 -12.84 22.58 34.91
CA MET A 1 -13.49 22.64 33.58
C MET A 1 -12.47 22.72 32.44
N VAL A 2 -11.53 23.66 32.45
CA VAL A 2 -10.44 23.78 31.45
C VAL A 2 -9.65 22.47 31.22
N LYS A 3 -9.34 21.74 32.29
CA LYS A 3 -8.64 20.44 32.20
C LYS A 3 -9.42 19.43 31.34
N ALA A 4 -10.72 19.26 31.58
CA ALA A 4 -11.54 18.28 30.84
C ALA A 4 -11.64 18.61 29.33
N ILE A 5 -11.69 19.90 28.99
CA ILE A 5 -11.68 20.36 27.59
C ILE A 5 -10.33 20.05 26.93
N ALA A 6 -9.21 20.28 27.64
CA ALA A 6 -7.88 19.96 27.13
C ALA A 6 -7.67 18.46 26.87
N TRP A 7 -8.19 17.59 27.73
CA TRP A 7 -8.16 16.13 27.51
C TRP A 7 -9.01 15.71 26.30
N MET A 8 -10.19 16.30 26.13
CA MET A 8 -11.07 16.00 24.99
C MET A 8 -10.45 16.42 23.65
N CYS A 9 -9.71 17.53 23.62
CA CYS A 9 -8.96 17.97 22.42
C CYS A 9 -7.78 17.05 22.06
N PHE A 10 -7.17 16.36 23.02
CA PHE A 10 -6.07 15.43 22.75
C PHE A 10 -6.54 14.10 22.16
N VAL A 11 -7.73 13.63 22.55
CA VAL A 11 -8.31 12.37 22.05
C VAL A 11 -8.77 12.48 20.59
N THR A 12 -9.15 13.66 20.12
CA THR A 12 -9.55 13.84 18.72
C THR A 12 -8.38 13.83 17.72
N LEU A 13 -7.14 13.95 18.20
CA LEU A 13 -5.92 13.99 17.36
C LEU A 13 -5.34 12.59 17.06
N THR A 14 -5.75 11.53 17.76
CA THR A 14 -5.22 10.17 17.57
C THR A 14 -6.02 9.33 16.56
N GLY A 15 -7.07 9.89 15.96
CA GLY A 15 -8.02 9.16 15.10
C GLY A 15 -7.51 8.79 13.70
N CYS A 16 -6.36 9.30 13.26
CA CYS A 16 -5.78 8.98 11.95
C CYS A 16 -4.45 8.25 12.10
N THR A 17 -4.48 7.04 12.65
CA THR A 17 -3.33 6.14 12.59
C THR A 17 -3.36 5.45 11.23
N THR A 18 -2.40 5.77 10.35
CA THR A 18 -2.20 4.97 9.13
C THR A 18 -1.62 3.63 9.55
N VAL A 19 -2.23 2.51 9.15
CA VAL A 19 -1.65 1.18 9.37
C VAL A 19 -0.41 1.09 8.45
N GLY A 20 0.74 1.44 9.00
CA GLY A 20 2.02 1.48 8.30
C GLY A 20 2.83 0.19 8.46
N GLY A 21 3.79 0.00 7.56
CA GLY A 21 4.61 -1.20 7.46
C GLY A 21 5.64 -1.03 6.34
N SER A 22 6.65 -1.90 6.27
CA SER A 22 7.55 -1.91 5.11
C SER A 22 6.77 -2.27 3.84
N PHE A 23 7.28 -1.90 2.67
CA PHE A 23 6.66 -2.27 1.39
C PHE A 23 6.35 -3.78 1.33
N CYS A 24 7.26 -4.62 1.81
CA CYS A 24 7.10 -6.08 1.83
C CYS A 24 6.06 -6.60 2.81
N ALA A 25 5.65 -5.81 3.81
CA ALA A 25 4.65 -6.20 4.79
C ALA A 25 3.22 -5.85 4.35
N ILE A 26 3.08 -4.90 3.43
CA ILE A 26 1.78 -4.37 3.00
C ILE A 26 1.45 -4.85 1.58
N GLU A 27 2.41 -4.80 0.68
CA GLU A 27 2.18 -5.10 -0.74
C GLU A 27 2.39 -6.57 -1.05
N HIS A 28 1.81 -7.01 -2.18
CA HIS A 28 1.86 -8.39 -2.65
C HIS A 28 2.04 -8.44 -4.18
N PRO A 29 2.63 -9.52 -4.74
CA PRO A 29 2.78 -9.64 -6.18
C PRO A 29 1.44 -9.55 -6.91
N ILE A 30 1.38 -8.72 -7.95
CA ILE A 30 0.20 -8.64 -8.83
C ILE A 30 0.30 -9.75 -9.87
N ARG A 31 -0.60 -10.74 -9.81
CA ARG A 31 -0.64 -11.90 -10.72
C ARG A 31 -1.95 -11.93 -11.48
N LEU A 32 -1.89 -11.52 -12.75
CA LEU A 32 -3.05 -11.45 -13.62
C LEU A 32 -3.23 -12.74 -14.42
N ALA A 33 -4.48 -13.09 -14.68
CA ALA A 33 -4.84 -14.07 -15.70
C ALA A 33 -4.56 -13.51 -17.09
N ARG A 34 -4.35 -14.40 -18.07
CA ARG A 34 -4.06 -14.00 -19.47
C ARG A 34 -5.09 -13.02 -20.02
N ALA A 35 -6.37 -13.28 -19.80
CA ALA A 35 -7.45 -12.43 -20.29
C ALA A 35 -7.41 -11.01 -19.70
N GLU A 36 -6.91 -10.85 -18.46
CA GLU A 36 -6.80 -9.54 -17.82
C GLU A 36 -5.63 -8.75 -18.43
N VAL A 37 -4.52 -9.42 -18.73
CA VAL A 37 -3.35 -8.80 -19.39
C VAL A 37 -3.72 -8.19 -20.75
N GLU A 38 -4.58 -8.85 -21.52
CA GLU A 38 -5.01 -8.39 -22.85
C GLU A 38 -5.83 -7.09 -22.81
N THR A 39 -6.39 -6.74 -21.65
CA THR A 39 -7.18 -5.51 -21.47
C THR A 39 -6.39 -4.34 -20.92
N LEU A 40 -5.12 -4.55 -20.53
CA LEU A 40 -4.30 -3.49 -19.96
C LEU A 40 -3.82 -2.50 -21.02
N SER A 41 -3.77 -1.23 -20.63
CA SER A 41 -2.98 -0.24 -21.37
C SER A 41 -1.48 -0.46 -21.13
N ASP A 42 -0.66 0.10 -22.02
CA ASP A 42 0.80 0.08 -21.86
C ASP A 42 1.25 0.73 -20.53
N ALA A 43 0.56 1.81 -20.13
CA ALA A 43 0.84 2.50 -18.88
C ALA A 43 0.57 1.62 -17.65
N SER A 44 -0.58 0.94 -17.61
CA SER A 44 -0.92 0.02 -16.53
C SER A 44 0.03 -1.18 -16.49
N THR A 45 0.37 -1.73 -17.66
CA THR A 45 1.34 -2.83 -17.78
C THR A 45 2.69 -2.43 -17.21
N THR A 46 3.20 -1.25 -17.58
CA THR A 46 4.47 -0.72 -17.08
C THR A 46 4.45 -0.53 -15.57
N ALA A 47 3.36 0.01 -15.01
CA ALA A 47 3.23 0.21 -13.58
C ALA A 47 3.23 -1.11 -12.80
N ILE A 48 2.52 -2.12 -13.29
CA ILE A 48 2.45 -3.46 -12.66
C ILE A 48 3.80 -4.16 -12.71
N LEU A 49 4.50 -4.07 -13.84
CA LEU A 49 5.85 -4.62 -13.96
C LEU A 49 6.80 -3.95 -12.97
N ALA A 50 6.85 -2.61 -12.94
CA ALA A 50 7.72 -1.88 -12.01
C ALA A 50 7.40 -2.21 -10.54
N HIS A 51 6.12 -2.38 -10.19
CA HIS A 51 5.70 -2.82 -8.86
C HIS A 51 6.26 -4.21 -8.51
N ASN A 52 6.06 -5.19 -9.39
CA ASN A 52 6.49 -6.56 -9.16
C ASN A 52 8.03 -6.69 -9.16
N GLU A 53 8.73 -5.97 -10.03
CA GLU A 53 10.21 -5.92 -10.05
C GLU A 53 10.77 -5.34 -8.74
N LYS A 54 10.16 -4.27 -8.22
CA LYS A 54 10.52 -3.72 -6.91
C LYS A 54 10.37 -4.77 -5.81
N GLY A 55 9.25 -5.50 -5.79
CA GLY A 55 9.03 -6.56 -4.82
C GLY A 55 9.96 -7.77 -5.00
N ALA A 56 10.33 -8.12 -6.22
CA ALA A 56 11.34 -9.14 -6.47
C ALA A 56 12.70 -8.73 -5.88
N LYS A 57 13.11 -7.47 -6.09
CA LYS A 57 14.38 -6.91 -5.61
C LYS A 57 14.42 -6.74 -4.09
N LEU A 58 13.33 -6.27 -3.48
CA LEU A 58 13.31 -5.89 -2.06
C LEU A 58 12.75 -6.97 -1.13
N CYS A 59 11.83 -7.80 -1.64
CA CYS A 59 11.02 -8.71 -0.83
C CYS A 59 11.19 -10.18 -1.22
N GLY A 60 12.01 -10.49 -2.24
CA GLY A 60 12.22 -11.86 -2.71
C GLY A 60 11.00 -12.47 -3.41
N TRP A 61 10.08 -11.64 -3.91
CA TRP A 61 8.96 -12.12 -4.70
C TRP A 61 9.45 -12.82 -5.96
N LYS A 62 8.83 -13.95 -6.28
CA LYS A 62 9.15 -14.68 -7.50
C LYS A 62 8.39 -14.07 -8.68
N ALA A 63 8.85 -14.33 -9.90
CA ALA A 63 8.08 -14.09 -11.11
C ALA A 63 6.88 -15.05 -11.21
#